data_AF-A0A846SC28-F1
#
_entry.id   AF-A0A846SC28-F1
#
_cell.length_a   1.000
_cell.length_b   1.000
_cell.length_c   1.000
_cell.angle_alpha   90.00
_cell.angle_beta   90.00
_cell.angle_gamma   90.00
#
_symmetry.space_group_name_H-M   'P 1'
#
loop_
_entity.id
_entity.type
_entity.pdbx_description
1 polymer ?
#
loop_
_entity_poly.entity_id
_entity_poly.type
_entity_poly.pdbx_seq_one_letter_code
_entity_poly.pdbx_strand_id
1 'polypeptide(L)'
;MYSLAQNHVIASDASWVWMLTSREIGTAISLLEDAGAVLVSLVDASDWQSEGFRALHERLARLREDCGAEIGHLRVRQWELNAGGAE
;
A
#
# COMPACT_ATOMS: atom_id res chain seq x y z
N MET A 1 -0.95 -34.03 28.10
CA MET A 1 -0.82 -34.09 26.62
C MET A 1 -1.78 -33.09 25.94
N TYR A 2 -1.70 -31.79 26.27
CA TYR A 2 -2.54 -30.72 25.65
C TYR A 2 -1.72 -29.61 24.98
N SER A 3 -0.39 -29.64 25.13
CA SER A 3 0.51 -28.58 24.64
C SER A 3 0.68 -28.60 23.11
N LEU A 4 0.68 -29.78 22.48
CA LEU A 4 0.86 -29.89 21.02
C LEU A 4 -0.35 -29.39 20.23
N ALA A 5 -1.57 -29.63 20.72
CA ALA A 5 -2.79 -29.17 20.06
C ALA A 5 -2.94 -27.63 20.15
N GLN A 6 -2.60 -27.03 21.30
CA GLN A 6 -2.60 -25.58 21.46
C GLN A 6 -1.55 -24.90 20.58
N ASN A 7 -0.34 -25.47 20.49
CA ASN A 7 0.72 -24.92 19.65
C ASN A 7 0.34 -24.96 18.16
N HIS A 8 -0.35 -26.01 17.71
CA HIS A 8 -0.81 -26.13 16.33
C HIS A 8 -1.92 -25.12 15.99
N VAL A 9 -2.87 -24.88 16.89
CA VAL A 9 -3.94 -23.89 16.70
C VAL A 9 -3.36 -22.46 16.65
N ILE A 10 -2.43 -22.11 17.54
CA ILE A 10 -1.79 -20.79 17.54
C ILE A 10 -0.95 -20.57 16.28
N ALA A 11 -0.19 -21.58 15.85
CA ALA A 11 0.58 -21.50 14.61
C ALA A 11 -0.32 -21.40 13.37
N SER A 12 -1.46 -22.10 13.37
CA SER A 12 -2.47 -22.00 12.31
C SER A 12 -3.08 -20.60 12.24
N ASP A 13 -3.49 -20.03 13.37
CA ASP A 13 -4.05 -18.67 13.43
C ASP A 13 -3.03 -17.61 13.03
N ALA A 14 -1.77 -17.74 13.47
CA ALA A 14 -0.69 -16.83 13.08
C ALA A 14 -0.39 -16.89 11.57
N SER A 15 -0.37 -18.09 10.99
CA SER A 15 -0.14 -18.29 9.55
C SER A 15 -1.28 -17.71 8.70
N TRP A 16 -2.53 -17.84 9.17
CA TRP A 16 -3.70 -17.28 8.50
C TRP A 16 -3.70 -15.75 8.56
N VAL A 17 -3.42 -15.17 9.74
CA VAL A 17 -3.31 -13.72 9.91
C VAL A 17 -2.20 -13.17 9.01
N TRP A 18 -1.03 -13.80 8.99
CA TRP A 18 0.09 -13.39 8.13
C TRP A 18 -0.28 -13.40 6.64
N MET A 19 -0.95 -14.46 6.18
CA MET A 19 -1.37 -14.57 4.78
C MET A 19 -2.39 -13.47 4.42
N LEU A 20 -3.37 -13.22 5.29
CA LEU A 20 -4.37 -12.19 5.08
C LEU A 20 -3.72 -10.79 5.06
N THR A 21 -2.85 -10.47 6.02
CA THR A 21 -2.15 -9.19 6.07
C THR A 21 -1.28 -8.98 4.82
N SER A 22 -0.56 -10.00 4.37
CA SER A 22 0.26 -9.93 3.16
C SER A 22 -0.58 -9.66 1.91
N ARG A 23 -1.76 -10.31 1.81
CA ARG A 23 -2.71 -10.07 0.72
C ARG A 23 -3.27 -8.63 0.77
N GLU A 24 -3.72 -8.17 1.93
CA GLU A 24 -4.30 -6.83 2.07
C GLU A 24 -3.29 -5.73 1.74
N ILE A 25 -2.02 -5.90 2.13
CA ILE A 25 -0.96 -4.96 1.75
C ILE A 25 -0.72 -4.99 0.23
N GLY A 26 -0.70 -6.17 -0.39
CA GLY A 26 -0.59 -6.27 -1.85
C GLY A 26 -1.76 -5.59 -2.59
N THR A 27 -2.98 -5.77 -2.10
CA THR A 27 -4.18 -5.09 -2.62
C THR A 27 -4.06 -3.57 -2.46
N ALA A 28 -3.65 -3.09 -1.28
CA ALA A 28 -3.49 -1.67 -1.02
C ALA A 28 -2.43 -1.02 -1.93
N ILE A 29 -1.28 -1.69 -2.12
CA ILE A 29 -0.25 -1.24 -3.07
C ILE A 29 -0.83 -1.11 -4.48
N SER A 30 -1.53 -2.15 -4.96
CA SER A 30 -2.09 -2.16 -6.32
C SER A 30 -3.10 -1.03 -6.53
N LEU A 31 -3.97 -0.78 -5.55
CA LEU A 31 -4.94 0.32 -5.59
C LEU A 31 -4.28 1.69 -5.62
N LEU A 32 -3.19 1.87 -4.86
CA LEU A 32 -2.43 3.12 -4.88
C LEU A 32 -1.66 3.29 -6.19
N GLU A 33 -1.12 2.23 -6.77
CA GLU A 33 -0.47 2.27 -8.09
C GLU A 33 -1.45 2.70 -9.18
N ASP A 34 -2.67 2.14 -9.19
CA ASP A 34 -3.75 2.54 -10.10
C ASP A 34 -4.16 4.01 -9.89
N ALA A 35 -4.35 4.43 -8.64
CA ALA A 35 -4.68 5.82 -8.31
C ALA A 35 -3.55 6.78 -8.72
N GLY A 36 -2.30 6.41 -8.48
CA GLY A 36 -1.11 7.15 -8.89
C GLY A 36 -1.04 7.33 -10.40
N ALA A 37 -1.36 6.30 -11.18
CA ALA A 37 -1.42 6.37 -12.64
C ALA A 37 -2.48 7.38 -13.12
N VAL A 38 -3.67 7.39 -12.50
CA VAL A 38 -4.71 8.38 -12.79
C VAL A 38 -4.24 9.79 -12.43
N LEU A 39 -3.59 9.97 -11.28
CA LEU A 39 -3.07 11.26 -10.83
C LEU A 39 -1.99 11.80 -11.78
N VAL A 40 -1.11 10.96 -12.33
CA VAL A 40 -0.14 11.37 -13.36
C VAL A 40 -0.86 11.98 -14.56
N SER A 41 -1.89 11.31 -15.08
CA SER A 41 -2.67 11.83 -16.21
C SER A 41 -3.39 13.15 -15.88
N LEU A 42 -3.91 13.30 -14.66
CA LEU A 42 -4.61 14.51 -14.24
C LEU A 42 -3.67 15.69 -14.01
N VAL A 43 -2.47 15.45 -13.45
CA VAL A 43 -1.43 16.47 -13.30
C VAL A 43 -1.01 17.00 -14.68
N ASP A 44 -0.75 16.11 -15.64
CA ASP A 44 -0.37 16.48 -17.01
C ASP A 44 -1.48 17.27 -17.72
N ALA A 45 -2.73 16.81 -17.62
CA ALA A 45 -3.88 17.49 -18.20
C ALA A 45 -4.19 18.86 -17.54
N SER A 46 -3.71 19.10 -16.32
CA SER A 46 -3.94 20.36 -15.59
C SER A 46 -2.80 21.37 -15.72
N ASP A 47 -1.77 21.10 -16.53
CA ASP A 47 -0.64 22.01 -16.83
C ASP A 47 -1.02 23.17 -17.77
N TRP A 48 -2.22 23.73 -17.61
CA TRP A 48 -2.72 24.84 -18.43
C TRP A 48 -2.46 26.19 -17.76
N GLN A 49 -2.06 27.19 -18.56
CA GLN A 49 -1.62 28.54 -18.13
C GLN A 49 -2.69 29.42 -17.44
N SER A 50 -3.86 28.90 -17.08
CA SER A 50 -4.88 29.66 -16.34
C SER A 50 -4.62 29.58 -14.84
N GLU A 51 -4.59 30.72 -14.15
CA GLU A 51 -4.35 30.77 -12.69
C GLU A 51 -5.33 29.90 -11.89
N GLY A 52 -6.57 29.71 -12.37
CA GLY A 52 -7.56 28.85 -11.72
C GLY A 52 -7.20 27.36 -11.72
N PHE A 53 -6.43 26.90 -12.69
CA PHE A 53 -5.99 25.50 -12.79
C PHE A 53 -4.69 25.24 -12.03
N ARG A 54 -3.90 26.28 -11.73
CA ARG A 54 -2.65 26.15 -10.99
C ARG A 54 -2.86 25.57 -9.58
N ALA A 55 -3.88 26.03 -8.86
CA ALA A 55 -4.18 25.51 -7.53
C ALA A 55 -4.62 24.02 -7.56
N LEU A 56 -5.35 23.62 -8.61
CA LEU A 56 -5.74 22.23 -8.84
C LEU A 56 -4.52 21.37 -9.18
N HIS A 57 -3.68 21.84 -10.10
CA HIS A 57 -2.44 21.17 -10.50
C HIS A 57 -1.54 20.92 -9.28
N GLU A 58 -1.29 21.95 -8.46
CA GLU A 58 -0.49 21.80 -7.23
C GLU A 58 -1.12 20.81 -6.25
N ARG A 59 -2.45 20.74 -6.16
CA ARG A 59 -3.12 19.78 -5.28
C ARG A 59 -3.03 18.35 -5.82
N LEU A 60 -3.17 18.16 -7.13
CA LEU A 60 -3.00 16.86 -7.78
C LEU A 60 -1.55 16.37 -7.69
N ALA A 61 -0.57 17.27 -7.84
CA ALA A 61 0.85 16.97 -7.71
C ALA A 61 1.20 16.50 -6.30
N ARG A 62 0.73 17.21 -5.26
CA ARG A 62 0.88 16.78 -3.86
C ARG A 62 0.24 15.43 -3.59
N LEU A 63 -0.99 15.22 -4.07
CA LEU A 63 -1.68 13.93 -3.86
C LEU A 63 -0.95 12.76 -4.54
N ARG A 64 -0.32 13.01 -5.70
CA ARG A 64 0.55 12.03 -6.37
C ARG A 64 1.79 11.71 -5.54
N GLU A 65 2.43 12.72 -4.96
CA GLU A 65 3.60 12.55 -4.09
C GLU A 65 3.23 11.76 -2.83
N ASP A 66 2.12 12.11 -2.17
CA ASP A 66 1.60 11.40 -1.00
C ASP A 66 1.30 9.92 -1.34
N CYS A 67 0.69 9.67 -2.50
CA CYS A 67 0.43 8.33 -3.00
C CYS A 67 1.72 7.50 -3.16
N GLY A 68 2.77 8.11 -3.73
CA GLY A 68 4.09 7.49 -3.85
C GLY A 68 4.74 7.18 -2.50
N ALA A 69 4.61 8.09 -1.53
CA ALA A 69 5.11 7.88 -0.18
C ALA A 69 4.41 6.70 0.52
N GLU A 70 3.07 6.63 0.43
CA GLU A 70 2.29 5.53 1.00
C GLU A 70 2.62 4.17 0.36
N ILE A 71 2.82 4.11 -0.96
CA ILE A 71 3.32 2.90 -1.63
C ILE A 71 4.68 2.48 -1.04
N GLY A 72 5.58 3.44 -0.82
CA GLY A 72 6.88 3.20 -0.19
C GLY A 72 6.74 2.60 1.22
N HIS A 73 5.89 3.17 2.06
CA HIS A 73 5.61 2.66 3.40
C HIS A 73 5.04 1.23 3.38
N LEU A 74 4.09 0.95 2.50
CA LEU A 74 3.49 -0.37 2.35
C LEU A 74 4.48 -1.41 1.83
N ARG A 75 5.38 -1.04 0.91
CA ARG A 75 6.45 -1.95 0.43
C ARG A 75 7.43 -2.30 1.54
N VAL A 76 7.78 -1.35 2.42
CA VAL A 76 8.58 -1.64 3.62
C VAL A 76 7.85 -2.62 4.53
N ARG A 77 6.55 -2.40 4.81
CA ARG A 77 5.76 -3.33 5.63
C ARG A 77 5.63 -4.72 5.00
N GLN A 78 5.49 -4.81 3.69
CA GLN A 78 5.48 -6.08 2.97
C GLN A 78 6.82 -6.81 3.12
N TRP A 79 7.93 -6.08 3.00
CA TRP A 79 9.26 -6.66 3.20
C TRP A 79 9.46 -7.16 4.64
N GLU A 80 9.06 -6.38 5.64
CA GLU A 80 9.11 -6.79 7.05
C GLU A 80 8.28 -8.05 7.32
N LEU A 81 7.07 -8.14 6.77
CA LEU A 81 6.22 -9.33 6.90
C LEU A 81 6.84 -10.56 6.23
N ASN A 82 7.46 -10.39 5.06
CA ASN A 82 8.15 -11.48 4.37
C ASN A 82 9.41 -11.93 5.12
N ALA A 83 10.13 -10.99 5.75
CA ALA A 83 11.29 -11.30 6.58
C ALA A 83 10.89 -12.06 7.87
N GLY A 84 9.78 -11.67 8.52
CA GLY A 84 9.28 -12.33 9.72
C GLY A 84 8.49 -13.63 9.48
N GLY A 85 8.09 -13.92 8.25
CA GLY A 85 7.41 -15.18 7.87
C GLY A 85 8.36 -16.30 7.45
N ALA A 86 9.67 -16.04 7.42
CA ALA A 86 10.71 -17.00 7.04
C ALA A 86 11.41 -17.68 8.25
N GLU A 87 10.98 -17.38 9.47
CA GLU A 87 11.39 -18.02 10.73
C GLU A 87 10.34 -19.03 11.22
#